data_AF-A0AAW1VRS9-F1
#
_entry.id   AF-A0AAW1VRS9-F1
#
_cell.length_a   1.000
_cell.length_b   1.000
_cell.length_c   1.000
_cell.angle_alpha   90.00
_cell.angle_beta   90.00
_cell.angle_gamma   90.00
#
_symmetry.space_group_name_H-M   'P 1'
#
loop_
_entity.id
_entity.type
_entity.pdbx_description
1 polymer ?
#
loop_
_entity_poly.entity_id
_entity_poly.type
_entity_poly.pdbx_seq_one_letter_code
_entity_poly.pdbx_strand_id
1 'polypeptide(L)'
;MLNAGNKDEYPFLTNCSMVHVDDVARAHIFLFEHHDAKGRYNCSSDVITLEKMAELLSAKFPEFQIPSADSLKEFKGPKFPGLSSKKLLDSGFKFKHGVDEMLGDAIQCCKEKGFLYGPMH
;
A
#
# COMPACT_ATOMS: atom_id res chain seq x y z
N MET A 1 -7.97 1.33 -18.44
CA MET A 1 -6.53 0.99 -18.49
C MET A 1 -5.88 1.61 -17.27
N LEU A 2 -5.05 0.87 -16.54
CA LEU A 2 -4.21 1.46 -15.49
C LEU A 2 -3.15 2.30 -16.21
N ASN A 3 -3.41 3.61 -16.31
CA ASN A 3 -2.46 4.55 -16.88
C ASN A 3 -1.40 4.87 -15.83
N ALA A 4 -0.25 5.40 -16.24
CA ALA A 4 0.86 5.81 -15.36
C ALA A 4 0.54 7.02 -14.44
N GLY A 5 -0.71 7.17 -14.02
CA GLY A 5 -1.17 8.23 -13.12
C GLY A 5 -0.85 9.65 -13.60
N ASN A 6 -1.03 10.60 -12.71
CA ASN A 6 -0.50 11.94 -12.88
C ASN A 6 0.95 11.96 -12.38
N LYS A 7 1.91 12.21 -13.27
CA LYS A 7 3.35 12.24 -12.93
C LYS A 7 3.70 13.32 -11.89
N ASP A 8 2.90 14.37 -11.78
CA ASP A 8 3.10 15.43 -10.78
C ASP A 8 2.89 14.92 -9.34
N GLU A 9 2.24 13.77 -9.17
CA GLU A 9 1.99 13.15 -7.86
C GLU A 9 3.12 12.22 -7.40
N TYR A 10 3.96 11.75 -8.33
CA TYR A 10 5.01 10.76 -8.06
C TYR A 10 6.02 11.19 -6.98
N PRO A 11 6.43 12.46 -6.87
CA PRO A 11 7.29 12.91 -5.77
C PRO A 11 6.70 12.64 -4.37
N PHE A 12 5.37 12.63 -4.23
CA PHE A 12 4.70 12.35 -2.95
C PHE A 12 4.58 10.86 -2.64
N LEU A 13 4.83 9.99 -3.62
CA LEU A 13 4.76 8.53 -3.49
C LEU A 13 6.14 7.88 -3.24
N THR A 14 7.19 8.70 -3.10
CA THR A 14 8.58 8.21 -2.95
C THR A 14 8.76 7.24 -1.78
N ASN A 15 7.98 7.37 -0.71
CA ASN A 15 7.83 6.37 0.33
C ASN A 15 6.45 6.38 1.01
N CYS A 16 5.66 5.36 0.77
CA CYS A 16 4.30 5.24 1.27
C CYS A 16 4.24 4.31 2.48
N SER A 17 3.62 4.76 3.57
CA SER A 17 3.21 3.90 4.68
C SER A 17 1.92 3.17 4.29
N MET A 18 1.94 1.85 4.34
CA MET A 18 0.87 0.98 3.83
C MET A 18 0.36 0.04 4.91
N VAL A 19 -0.91 -0.33 4.82
CA VAL A 19 -1.55 -1.36 5.65
C VAL A 19 -2.70 -2.00 4.89
N HIS A 20 -2.88 -3.31 5.06
CA HIS A 20 -3.97 -4.01 4.42
C HIS A 20 -5.32 -3.60 5.02
N VAL A 21 -6.37 -3.47 4.21
CA VAL A 21 -7.68 -3.02 4.71
C VAL A 21 -8.25 -3.95 5.79
N ASP A 22 -8.06 -5.26 5.66
CA ASP A 22 -8.45 -6.23 6.69
C ASP A 22 -7.62 -6.08 7.97
N ASP A 23 -6.33 -5.75 7.87
CA ASP A 23 -5.52 -5.45 9.05
C ASP A 23 -6.03 -4.20 9.77
N VAL A 24 -6.47 -3.17 9.03
CA VAL A 24 -7.09 -1.98 9.61
C VAL A 24 -8.38 -2.34 10.34
N ALA A 25 -9.28 -3.12 9.71
CA ALA A 25 -10.53 -3.54 10.33
C ALA A 25 -10.28 -4.36 11.61
N ARG A 26 -9.34 -5.31 11.57
CA ARG A 26 -8.96 -6.08 12.75
C ARG A 26 -8.33 -5.21 13.84
N ALA A 27 -7.54 -4.21 13.49
CA ALA A 27 -6.94 -3.29 14.46
C ALA A 27 -8.02 -2.47 15.18
N HIS A 28 -9.07 -2.05 14.48
CA HIS A 28 -10.22 -1.38 15.10
C HIS A 28 -10.92 -2.28 16.12
N ILE A 29 -11.25 -3.51 15.75
CA ILE A 29 -11.89 -4.48 16.66
C ILE A 29 -10.98 -4.76 17.86
N PHE A 30 -9.69 -5.04 17.60
CA PHE A 30 -8.70 -5.32 18.62
C PHE A 30 -8.60 -4.17 19.65
N LEU A 31 -8.49 -2.92 19.20
CA LEU A 31 -8.40 -1.77 20.09
C LEU A 31 -9.71 -1.47 20.82
N PHE A 32 -10.85 -1.79 20.23
CA PHE A 32 -12.14 -1.69 20.89
C PHE A 32 -12.28 -2.70 22.04
N GLU A 33 -11.78 -3.92 21.87
CA GLU A 33 -11.83 -5.00 22.87
C GLU A 33 -10.72 -4.90 23.93
N HIS A 34 -9.65 -4.15 23.65
CA HIS A 34 -8.49 -4.03 24.53
C HIS A 34 -8.70 -2.95 25.59
N HIS A 35 -9.03 -3.35 26.81
CA HIS A 35 -9.37 -2.45 27.93
C HIS A 35 -8.32 -1.35 28.24
N ASP A 36 -7.03 -1.62 28.02
CA ASP A 36 -5.94 -0.67 28.25
C ASP A 36 -5.69 0.29 27.08
N ALA A 37 -6.44 0.14 25.97
CA ALA A 37 -6.24 0.98 24.79
C ALA A 37 -6.59 2.44 25.09
N LYS A 38 -5.63 3.35 24.88
CA LYS A 38 -5.80 4.77 25.16
C LYS A 38 -5.17 5.67 24.11
N GLY A 39 -5.93 6.66 23.64
CA GLY A 39 -5.45 7.68 22.71
C GLY A 39 -5.20 7.11 21.31
N ARG A 40 -4.21 7.67 20.60
CA ARG A 40 -3.97 7.37 19.18
C ARG A 40 -3.05 6.16 18.98
N TYR A 41 -3.30 5.43 17.91
CA TYR A 41 -2.50 4.31 17.43
C TYR A 41 -2.26 4.46 15.93
N ASN A 42 -1.00 4.34 15.49
CA ASN A 42 -0.71 4.18 14.07
C ASN A 42 -0.98 2.72 13.67
N CYS A 43 -1.58 2.54 12.50
CA CYS A 43 -1.82 1.24 11.89
C CYS A 43 -1.18 1.25 10.50
N SER A 44 0.09 0.86 10.43
CA SER A 44 0.94 0.80 9.23
C SER A 44 1.86 -0.42 9.34
N SER A 45 1.76 -1.37 8.42
CA SER A 45 2.58 -2.59 8.43
C SER A 45 3.89 -2.39 7.71
N ASP A 46 3.85 -1.70 6.57
CA ASP A 46 4.96 -1.63 5.62
C ASP A 46 5.24 -0.18 5.21
N VAL A 47 6.48 0.06 4.78
CA VAL A 47 6.87 1.27 4.06
C VAL A 47 7.40 0.83 2.71
N ILE A 48 6.77 1.26 1.63
CA ILE A 48 7.14 0.89 0.26
C ILE A 48 7.58 2.11 -0.53
N THR A 49 8.64 1.99 -1.33
CA THR A 49 9.05 3.05 -2.26
C THR A 49 8.27 2.96 -3.56
N LEU A 50 8.21 4.06 -4.31
CA LEU A 50 7.55 4.09 -5.62
C LEU A 50 8.15 3.05 -6.59
N GLU A 51 9.47 2.89 -6.59
CA GLU A 51 10.18 1.91 -7.40
C GLU A 51 9.77 0.48 -7.01
N LYS A 52 9.73 0.19 -5.70
CA LYS A 52 9.36 -1.14 -5.23
C LYS A 52 7.89 -1.47 -5.54
N MET A 53 7.01 -0.48 -5.45
CA MET A 53 5.60 -0.63 -5.84
C MET A 53 5.50 -0.97 -7.33
N ALA A 54 6.24 -0.26 -8.19
CA ALA A 54 6.24 -0.52 -9.63
C ALA A 54 6.79 -1.91 -9.99
N GLU A 55 7.82 -2.39 -9.28
CA GLU A 55 8.33 -3.76 -9.45
C GLU A 55 7.27 -4.81 -9.13
N LEU A 56 6.59 -4.70 -7.97
CA LEU A 56 5.56 -5.65 -7.54
C LEU A 56 4.39 -5.66 -8.52
N LEU A 57 3.91 -4.49 -8.92
CA LEU A 57 2.80 -4.35 -9.87
C LEU A 57 3.15 -4.90 -11.25
N SER A 58 4.34 -4.57 -11.78
CA SER A 58 4.80 -5.07 -13.09
C SER A 58 4.95 -6.59 -13.10
N ALA A 59 5.43 -7.18 -12.00
CA ALA A 59 5.61 -8.62 -11.89
C ALA A 59 4.28 -9.38 -11.82
N LYS A 60 3.28 -8.86 -11.10
CA LYS A 60 1.97 -9.51 -10.93
C LYS A 60 1.01 -9.24 -12.08
N PHE A 61 1.09 -8.06 -12.68
CA PHE A 61 0.14 -7.58 -13.66
C PHE A 61 0.85 -7.08 -14.92
N PRO A 62 1.56 -7.96 -15.64
CA PRO A 62 2.35 -7.60 -16.83
C PRO A 62 1.50 -7.02 -17.97
N GLU A 63 0.17 -7.20 -17.93
CA GLU A 63 -0.77 -6.62 -18.88
C GLU A 63 -0.95 -5.10 -18.73
N PHE A 64 -0.49 -4.50 -17.63
CA PHE A 64 -0.52 -3.04 -17.44
C PHE A 64 0.81 -2.40 -17.82
N GLN A 65 0.74 -1.22 -18.43
CA GLN A 65 1.91 -0.42 -18.79
C GLN A 65 2.42 0.36 -17.58
N ILE A 66 2.99 -0.35 -16.61
CA ILE A 66 3.61 0.24 -15.41
C ILE A 66 4.99 0.81 -15.78
N PRO A 67 5.33 2.05 -15.36
CA PRO A 67 6.67 2.59 -15.56
C PRO A 67 7.74 1.71 -14.91
N SER A 68 8.89 1.58 -15.58
CA SER A 68 10.03 0.84 -15.01
C SER A 68 10.56 1.52 -13.74
N ALA A 69 11.07 0.72 -12.80
CA ALA A 69 11.72 1.23 -11.58
C ALA A 69 12.83 2.25 -11.89
N ASP A 70 13.60 2.04 -12.96
CA ASP A 70 14.66 2.98 -13.39
C ASP A 70 14.11 4.33 -13.83
N SER A 71 13.02 4.35 -14.61
CA SER A 71 12.35 5.60 -15.01
C SER A 71 11.75 6.37 -13.83
N LEU A 72 11.47 5.69 -12.71
CA LEU A 72 10.90 6.29 -11.51
C LEU A 72 11.95 6.92 -10.60
N LYS A 73 13.24 6.56 -10.73
CA LYS A 73 14.35 7.14 -9.95
C LYS A 73 14.56 8.63 -10.20
N GLU A 74 14.09 9.14 -11.35
CA GLU A 74 14.15 10.56 -11.70
C GLU A 74 13.23 11.41 -10.80
N PHE A 75 12.16 10.82 -10.27
CA PHE A 75 11.22 11.49 -9.39
C PHE A 75 11.78 11.54 -7.97
N LYS A 76 12.35 12.70 -7.63
CA LYS A 76 12.80 13.01 -6.28
C LYS A 76 11.73 13.83 -5.58
N GLY A 77 11.35 13.37 -4.39
CA GLY A 77 10.40 14.06 -3.54
C GLY A 77 10.77 13.91 -2.06
N PRO A 78 10.02 14.57 -1.17
CA PRO A 78 10.26 14.48 0.27
C PRO A 78 10.10 13.04 0.74
N LYS A 79 11.17 12.47 1.30
CA LYS A 79 11.11 11.15 1.96
C LYS A 79 10.59 11.34 3.38
N PHE A 80 9.33 10.97 3.61
CA PHE A 80 8.75 11.01 4.94
C PHE A 80 9.17 9.79 5.76
N PRO A 81 9.53 9.93 7.03
CA PRO A 81 9.79 8.75 7.84
C PRO A 81 8.54 7.86 7.88
N GLY A 82 8.75 6.55 7.82
CA GLY A 82 7.66 5.58 7.94
C GLY A 82 6.89 5.73 9.25
N LEU A 83 5.59 5.44 9.22
CA LEU A 83 4.78 5.44 10.42
C LEU A 83 5.12 4.23 11.30
N SER A 84 5.51 4.50 12.54
CA SER A 84 5.75 3.43 13.52
C SER A 84 4.44 2.95 14.12
N SER A 85 4.14 1.66 13.94
CA SER A 85 3.03 0.95 14.59
C SER A 85 3.44 0.29 15.90
N LYS A 86 4.61 0.65 16.46
CA LYS A 86 5.15 0.02 17.66
C LYS A 86 4.14 -0.05 18.81
N LYS A 87 3.42 1.03 19.08
CA LYS A 87 2.40 1.05 20.15
C LYS A 87 1.29 0.02 19.93
N LEU A 88 0.84 -0.18 18.69
CA LEU A 88 -0.19 -1.16 18.35
C LEU A 88 0.35 -2.60 18.52
N LEU A 89 1.58 -2.84 18.07
CA LEU A 89 2.25 -4.14 18.20
C LEU A 89 2.56 -4.49 19.66
N ASP A 90 3.02 -3.52 20.45
CA ASP A 90 3.32 -3.68 21.88
C ASP A 90 2.05 -4.01 22.68
N SER A 91 0.85 -3.61 22.22
CA SER A 91 -0.43 -4.04 22.81
C SER A 91 -0.79 -5.50 22.50
N GLY A 92 -0.09 -6.16 21.57
CA GLY A 92 -0.29 -7.56 21.19
C GLY A 92 -0.95 -7.78 19.83
N PHE A 93 -1.27 -6.71 19.09
CA PHE A 93 -1.78 -6.82 17.73
C PHE A 93 -0.73 -7.42 16.78
N LYS A 94 -1.17 -8.20 15.79
CA LYS A 94 -0.32 -8.74 14.73
C LYS A 94 -0.95 -8.46 13.38
N PHE A 95 -0.18 -7.84 12.48
CA PHE A 95 -0.51 -7.79 11.05
C PHE A 95 -0.52 -9.22 10.49
N LYS A 96 -1.43 -9.49 9.56
CA LYS A 96 -1.55 -10.80 8.90
C LYS A 96 -1.20 -10.74 7.43
N HIS A 97 -1.27 -9.56 6.82
CA HIS A 97 -1.11 -9.37 5.39
C HIS A 97 0.09 -8.47 5.11
N GLY A 98 0.71 -8.67 3.95
CA GLY A 98 1.81 -7.83 3.47
C GLY A 98 1.43 -6.99 2.26
N VAL A 99 2.34 -6.11 1.84
CA VAL A 99 2.13 -5.22 0.69
C VAL A 99 1.84 -5.95 -0.63
N ASP A 100 2.40 -7.15 -0.81
CA ASP A 100 2.21 -7.96 -2.01
C ASP A 100 0.75 -8.42 -2.20
N GLU A 101 0.14 -8.89 -1.11
CA GLU A 101 -1.27 -9.28 -1.05
C GLU A 101 -2.17 -8.06 -1.18
N MET A 102 -1.86 -6.98 -0.46
CA MET A 102 -2.61 -5.72 -0.52
C MET A 102 -2.75 -5.14 -1.91
N LEU A 103 -1.64 -5.07 -2.66
CA LEU A 103 -1.66 -4.57 -4.04
C LEU A 103 -2.39 -5.56 -4.96
N GLY A 104 -2.20 -6.86 -4.74
CA GLY A 104 -2.88 -7.93 -5.48
C GLY A 104 -4.39 -7.83 -5.38
N ASP A 105 -4.90 -7.79 -4.14
CA ASP A 105 -6.33 -7.78 -3.83
C ASP A 105 -7.00 -6.49 -4.30
N ALA A 106 -6.32 -5.34 -4.17
CA ALA A 106 -6.84 -4.07 -4.66
C ALA A 106 -7.06 -4.08 -6.18
N ILE A 107 -6.08 -4.56 -6.95
CA ILE A 107 -6.18 -4.63 -8.42
C ILE A 107 -7.24 -5.67 -8.83
N GLN A 108 -7.26 -6.84 -8.19
CA GLN A 108 -8.22 -7.89 -8.49
C GLN A 108 -9.66 -7.44 -8.22
N CYS A 109 -9.92 -6.81 -7.06
CA CYS A 109 -11.22 -6.24 -6.71
C CYS A 109 -11.68 -5.19 -7.73
N CYS A 110 -10.78 -4.31 -8.17
CA CYS A 110 -11.08 -3.31 -9.18
C CYS A 110 -11.38 -3.91 -10.57
N LYS A 111 -10.72 -5.03 -10.95
CA LYS A 111 -11.04 -5.75 -12.19
C LYS A 111 -12.43 -6.39 -12.12
N GLU A 112 -12.72 -7.11 -11.05
CA GLU A 112 -14.00 -7.80 -10.84
C GLU A 112 -15.19 -6.83 -10.84
N LYS A 113 -14.98 -5.61 -10.34
CA LYS A 113 -16.00 -4.55 -10.31
C LYS A 113 -16.03 -3.68 -11.57
N GLY A 114 -15.18 -3.95 -12.56
CA GLY A 114 -15.15 -3.18 -13.81
C GLY A 114 -14.56 -1.77 -13.68
N PHE A 115 -13.85 -1.47 -12.59
CA PHE A 115 -13.11 -0.20 -12.44
C PHE A 115 -11.76 -0.23 -13.15
N LEU A 116 -11.19 -1.42 -13.35
CA LEU A 116 -9.97 -1.63 -14.11
C LEU A 116 -10.18 -2.66 -15.20
N TYR A 117 -9.92 -2.26 -16.44
CA TYR A 117 -9.92 -3.14 -17.60
C TYR A 117 -8.49 -3.58 -17.89
N GLY A 118 -8.30 -4.87 -18.17
CA GLY A 118 -7.13 -5.35 -18.89
C GLY A 118 -7.03 -4.68 -20.27
N PRO A 119 -5.90 -4.80 -20.98
CA PRO A 119 -5.77 -4.25 -22.32
C PRO A 119 -6.92 -4.76 -23.19
N MET A 120 -7.68 -3.84 -23.81
CA MET A 120 -8.60 -4.19 -24.89
C MET A 120 -7.75 -4.71 -26.04
N HIS A 121 -8.04 -5.92 -26.51
CA HIS A 121 -7.58 -6.39 -27.81
C HIS A 121 -8.32 -5.66 -28.93
#